data_AF-A0A355G530-F1
#
_entry.id   AF-A0A355G530-F1
#
_cell.length_a   1.000
_cell.length_b   1.000
_cell.length_c   1.000
_cell.angle_alpha   90.00
_cell.angle_beta   90.00
_cell.angle_gamma   90.00
#
_symmetry.space_group_name_H-M   'P 1'
#
loop_
_entity.id
_entity.type
_entity.pdbx_description
1 polymer ?
#
loop_
_entity_poly.entity_id
_entity_poly.type
_entity_poly.pdbx_seq_one_letter_code
_entity_poly.pdbx_strand_id
1 'polypeptide(L)'
;MILEFETGALGTAQTGWCDAARTYEFSVHGTEGKLVSSRQAESLRYYCPSSQVDEDAPLIEEIVDLSTYPVQNSHQHWADCIRKGIQPPLSNAATARHVTEILLAALKSSRENRTVDITSRLSVY
;
A
#
# COMPACT_ATOMS: atom_id res chain seq x y z
N MET A 1 4.55 1.44 -12.46
CA MET A 1 3.11 1.22 -12.69
C MET A 1 2.35 2.38 -12.07
N ILE A 2 1.35 2.90 -12.77
CA ILE A 2 0.41 3.91 -12.24
C ILE A 2 -0.98 3.25 -12.28
N LEU A 3 -1.72 3.33 -11.18
CA LEU A 3 -3.06 2.79 -11.01
C LEU A 3 -4.01 3.93 -10.64
N GLU A 4 -5.18 3.94 -11.25
CA GLU A 4 -6.31 4.75 -10.82
C GLU A 4 -7.32 3.84 -10.13
N PHE A 5 -7.64 4.15 -8.87
CA PHE A 5 -8.61 3.39 -8.07
C PHE A 5 -10.03 3.89 -8.34
N GLU A 6 -11.04 3.06 -8.07
CA GLU A 6 -12.47 3.43 -8.21
C GLU A 6 -12.84 4.70 -7.42
N THR A 7 -12.11 5.01 -6.35
CA THR A 7 -12.29 6.21 -5.52
C THR A 7 -11.70 7.49 -6.12
N GLY A 8 -10.99 7.39 -7.26
CA GLY A 8 -10.21 8.48 -7.85
C GLY A 8 -8.81 8.66 -7.24
N ALA A 9 -8.44 7.85 -6.25
CA ALA A 9 -7.08 7.84 -5.74
C ALA A 9 -6.11 7.35 -6.83
N LEU A 10 -4.88 7.85 -6.81
CA LEU A 10 -3.80 7.40 -7.69
C LEU A 10 -2.75 6.65 -6.89
N GLY A 11 -2.38 5.46 -7.38
CA GLY A 11 -1.31 4.65 -6.83
C GLY A 11 -0.12 4.59 -7.78
N THR A 12 1.07 4.90 -7.30
CA THR A 12 2.31 4.64 -8.03
C THR A 12 3.06 3.50 -7.36
N ALA A 13 3.45 2.52 -8.17
CA ALA A 13 4.24 1.38 -7.72
C ALA A 13 5.45 1.23 -8.63
N GLN A 14 6.64 1.31 -8.03
CA GLN A 14 7.90 1.11 -8.72
C GLN A 14 8.59 -0.12 -8.13
N THR A 15 9.05 -0.99 -9.02
CA THR A 15 9.85 -2.16 -8.67
C THR A 15 11.08 -2.16 -9.56
N GLY A 16 12.26 -2.39 -8.99
CA GLY A 16 13.50 -2.47 -9.75
C GLY A 16 14.47 -3.43 -9.09
N TRP A 17 15.08 -4.31 -9.89
CA TRP A 17 16.15 -5.19 -9.43
C TRP A 17 17.51 -4.50 -9.37
N CYS A 18 17.64 -3.36 -10.06
CA CYS A 18 18.89 -2.61 -10.17
C CYS A 18 19.09 -1.55 -9.08
N ASP A 19 18.19 -1.49 -8.09
CA ASP A 19 18.42 -0.66 -6.90
C ASP A 19 19.33 -1.40 -5.92
N ALA A 20 20.63 -1.14 -6.03
CA ALA A 20 21.65 -1.75 -5.17
C ALA A 20 21.46 -1.39 -3.69
N ALA A 21 20.84 -0.24 -3.39
CA ALA A 21 20.57 0.19 -2.03
C ALA A 21 19.38 -0.57 -1.39
N ARG A 22 18.63 -1.35 -2.19
CA ARG A 22 17.46 -2.14 -1.74
C ARG A 22 16.49 -1.28 -0.94
N THR A 23 16.26 -0.07 -1.44
CA THR A 23 15.37 0.89 -0.81
C THR A 23 13.94 0.38 -0.88
N TYR A 24 13.16 0.74 0.12
CA TYR A 24 11.74 0.54 0.14
C TYR A 24 11.12 1.76 0.79
N GLU A 25 10.18 2.35 0.08
CA GLU A 25 9.42 3.50 0.54
C GLU A 25 7.95 3.24 0.28
N PHE A 26 7.14 3.59 1.26
CA PHE A 26 5.70 3.60 1.16
C PHE A 26 5.20 4.93 1.69
N SER A 27 4.35 5.60 0.93
CA SER A 27 3.69 6.80 1.39
C SER A 27 2.24 6.86 0.94
N VAL A 28 1.40 7.44 1.78
CA VAL A 28 -0.02 7.70 1.50
C VAL A 28 -0.22 9.19 1.72
N HIS A 29 -0.72 9.87 0.70
CA HIS A 29 -0.96 11.32 0.72
C HIS A 29 -2.47 11.54 0.78
N GLY A 30 -2.92 12.15 1.87
CA GLY A 30 -4.30 12.58 2.06
C GLY A 30 -4.41 14.10 1.99
N THR A 31 -5.63 14.61 2.15
CA THR A 31 -5.91 16.06 2.14
C THR A 31 -5.35 16.77 3.38
N GLU A 32 -5.31 16.08 4.53
CA GLU A 32 -4.89 16.65 5.81
C GLU A 32 -3.44 16.32 6.21
N GLY A 33 -2.75 15.50 5.41
CA GLY A 33 -1.41 15.06 5.75
C GLY A 33 -0.93 13.86 4.95
N LYS A 34 0.24 13.37 5.31
CA LYS A 34 0.89 12.21 4.67
C LYS A 34 1.40 11.21 5.70
N LEU A 35 1.21 9.93 5.40
CA LEU A 35 1.87 8.84 6.10
C LEU A 35 3.08 8.40 5.29
N VAL A 36 4.21 8.17 5.97
CA VAL A 36 5.45 7.73 5.34
C VAL A 36 6.07 6.60 6.15
N SER A 37 6.40 5.52 5.46
CA SER A 37 7.18 4.40 5.96
C SER A 37 8.41 4.25 5.07
N SER A 38 9.60 4.46 5.63
CA SER A 38 10.87 4.21 4.96
C SER A 38 11.56 3.02 5.59
N ARG A 39 12.32 2.26 4.79
CA ARG A 39 13.09 1.10 5.28
C ARG A 39 14.03 1.42 6.45
N GLN A 40 14.49 2.67 6.55
CA GLN A 40 15.44 3.12 7.58
C GLN A 40 14.75 3.56 8.87
N ALA A 41 13.48 3.97 8.81
CA ALA A 41 12.71 4.31 10.00
C ALA A 41 12.16 3.03 10.64
N GLU A 42 12.45 2.80 11.91
CA GLU A 42 11.82 1.75 12.72
C GLU A 42 10.32 1.98 12.96
N SER A 43 9.75 3.05 12.39
CA SER A 43 8.42 3.56 12.71
C SER A 43 7.71 4.16 11.50
N LEU A 44 6.39 3.99 11.45
CA LEU A 44 5.50 4.73 10.56
C LEU A 44 5.36 6.18 11.06
N ARG A 45 5.54 7.16 10.17
CA ARG A 45 5.48 8.59 10.51
C ARG A 45 4.29 9.26 9.85
N TYR A 46 3.61 10.13 10.59
CA TYR A 46 2.55 11.00 10.10
C TYR A 46 3.06 12.45 10.08
N TYR A 47 2.82 13.13 8.96
CA TYR A 47 3.16 14.54 8.78
C TYR A 47 1.91 15.32 8.42
N CYS A 48 1.67 16.43 9.11
CA CYS A 48 0.58 17.36 8.79
C CYS A 48 1.07 18.82 8.85
N PRO A 49 0.42 19.73 8.09
CA PRO A 49 0.74 21.14 8.14
C PRO A 49 0.36 21.74 9.50
N SER A 50 1.26 22.52 10.11
CA SER A 50 0.90 23.34 11.29
C SER A 50 0.13 24.61 10.91
N SER A 51 0.21 25.02 9.64
CA SER A 51 -0.48 26.15 9.05
C SER A 51 -0.90 25.83 7.62
N GLN A 52 -2.07 26.31 7.20
CA GLN A 52 -2.56 26.21 5.82
C GLN A 52 -2.24 27.45 4.97
N VAL A 53 -1.67 28.50 5.59
CA VAL A 53 -1.46 29.82 4.95
C VAL A 53 -0.04 30.35 5.04
N ASP A 54 0.81 29.72 5.86
CA ASP A 54 2.19 30.11 6.08
C ASP A 54 3.10 28.98 5.59
N GLU A 55 3.84 29.24 4.51
CA GLU A 55 4.72 28.27 3.85
C GLU A 55 6.01 28.00 4.66
N ASP A 56 6.39 28.92 5.55
CA ASP A 56 7.57 28.80 6.40
C ASP A 56 7.24 28.13 7.74
N ALA A 57 5.96 27.87 8.02
CA ALA A 57 5.53 27.24 9.25
C ALA A 57 6.10 25.81 9.35
N PRO A 58 6.58 25.40 10.54
CA PRO A 58 7.17 24.07 10.72
C PRO A 58 6.14 22.97 10.49
N LEU A 59 6.59 21.80 10.03
CA LEU A 59 5.72 20.61 9.93
C LEU A 59 5.45 20.03 11.32
N ILE A 60 4.23 19.53 11.53
CA ILE A 60 3.96 18.64 12.66
C ILE A 60 4.36 17.23 12.22
N GLU A 61 5.15 16.57 13.05
CA GLU A 61 5.61 15.21 12.84
C GLU A 61 5.25 14.34 14.04
N GLU A 62 4.57 13.22 13.77
CA GLU A 62 4.14 12.26 14.78
C GLU A 62 4.61 10.86 14.41
N ILE A 63 5.07 10.12 15.42
CA ILE A 63 5.33 8.69 15.28
C ILE A 63 4.01 7.97 15.54
N VAL A 64 3.56 7.16 14.57
CA VAL A 64 2.35 6.36 14.73
C VAL A 64 2.65 5.18 15.66
N ASP A 65 1.93 5.11 16.77
CA ASP A 65 2.02 3.96 17.68
C ASP A 65 1.40 2.72 17.04
N LEU A 66 2.23 1.71 16.79
CA LEU A 66 1.82 0.43 16.23
C LEU A 66 1.71 -0.66 17.30
N SER A 67 1.93 -0.35 18.58
CA SER A 67 1.96 -1.32 19.68
C SER A 67 0.63 -2.06 19.88
N THR A 68 -0.48 -1.46 19.44
CA THR A 68 -1.81 -2.07 19.47
C THR A 68 -2.02 -3.12 18.38
N TYR A 69 -1.16 -3.19 17.36
CA TYR A 69 -1.26 -4.16 16.28
C TYR A 69 -0.46 -5.43 16.63
N PRO A 70 -1.00 -6.62 16.33
CA PRO A 70 -0.29 -7.86 16.61
C PRO A 70 0.99 -7.95 15.78
N VAL A 71 2.11 -8.25 16.43
CA VAL A 71 3.36 -8.63 15.75
C VAL A 71 3.18 -10.05 15.22
N GLN A 72 2.53 -10.16 14.06
CA GLN A 72 2.16 -11.42 13.43
C GLN A 72 2.66 -11.46 11.98
N ASN A 73 3.39 -12.52 11.63
CA ASN A 73 3.74 -12.79 10.23
C ASN A 73 2.64 -13.58 9.50
N SER A 74 2.74 -13.66 8.18
CA SER A 74 1.73 -14.30 7.32
C SER A 74 1.50 -15.79 7.64
N HIS A 75 2.54 -16.53 8.04
CA HIS A 75 2.42 -17.95 8.38
C HIS A 75 1.68 -18.16 9.71
N GLN A 76 1.94 -17.31 10.70
CA GLN A 76 1.21 -17.32 11.97
C GLN A 76 -0.27 -17.04 11.75
N HIS A 77 -0.58 -15.99 10.97
CA HIS A 77 -1.97 -15.65 10.62
C HIS A 77 -2.69 -16.81 9.92
N TRP A 78 -2.02 -17.44 8.95
CA TRP A 78 -2.55 -18.59 8.22
C TRP A 78 -2.84 -19.78 9.13
N ALA A 79 -1.91 -20.12 10.03
CA ALA A 79 -2.11 -21.21 11.00
C ALA A 79 -3.30 -20.94 11.94
N ASP A 80 -3.49 -19.68 12.36
CA ASP A 80 -4.62 -19.29 13.21
C ASP A 80 -5.96 -19.39 12.48
N CYS A 81 -6.01 -19.00 11.20
CA CYS A 81 -7.20 -19.18 10.36
C CYS A 81 -7.57 -20.66 10.21
N ILE A 82 -6.58 -21.54 9.99
CA ILE A 82 -6.82 -23.00 9.92
C ILE A 82 -7.42 -23.52 11.23
N ARG A 83 -6.83 -23.16 12.37
CA ARG A 83 -7.32 -23.61 13.69
C ARG A 83 -8.75 -23.15 13.96
N LYS A 84 -9.10 -21.94 13.49
CA LYS A 84 -10.45 -21.36 13.63
C LYS A 84 -11.43 -21.87 12.57
N GLY A 85 -10.97 -22.61 11.56
CA GLY A 85 -11.80 -23.06 10.45
C GLY A 85 -12.34 -21.92 9.57
N ILE A 86 -11.61 -20.80 9.49
CA ILE A 86 -12.01 -19.62 8.70
C ILE A 86 -11.05 -19.39 7.53
N GLN A 87 -11.55 -18.77 6.46
CA GLN A 87 -10.71 -18.27 5.38
C GLN A 87 -10.01 -16.98 5.84
N PRO A 88 -8.71 -16.79 5.52
CA PRO A 88 -8.06 -15.52 5.75
C PRO A 88 -8.77 -14.41 4.96
N PRO A 89 -9.12 -13.27 5.58
CA PRO A 89 -9.88 -12.22 4.91
C PRO A 89 -9.09 -11.55 3.78
N LEU A 90 -7.78 -11.42 3.94
CA LEU A 90 -6.91 -10.71 2.98
C LEU A 90 -6.00 -11.65 2.19
N SER A 91 -5.36 -12.63 2.84
CA SER A 91 -4.43 -13.56 2.19
C SER A 91 -5.12 -14.81 1.66
N ASN A 92 -5.98 -14.65 0.65
CA ASN A 92 -6.73 -15.73 0.04
C ASN A 92 -6.64 -15.73 -1.51
N ALA A 93 -7.20 -16.76 -2.14
CA ALA A 93 -7.15 -16.95 -3.58
C ALA A 93 -7.86 -15.84 -4.37
N ALA A 94 -8.91 -15.23 -3.83
CA ALA A 94 -9.63 -14.14 -4.50
C ALA A 94 -8.76 -12.87 -4.55
N THR A 95 -8.13 -12.50 -3.43
CA THR A 95 -7.16 -11.40 -3.39
C THR A 95 -5.98 -11.65 -4.32
N ALA A 96 -5.39 -12.87 -4.27
CA ALA A 96 -4.26 -13.24 -5.12
C ALA A 96 -4.61 -13.16 -6.62
N ARG A 97 -5.81 -13.63 -7.00
CA ARG A 97 -6.31 -13.51 -8.37
C ARG A 97 -6.43 -12.04 -8.79
N HIS A 98 -7.06 -11.20 -7.98
CA HIS A 98 -7.24 -9.78 -8.32
C HIS A 98 -5.89 -9.06 -8.50
N VAL A 99 -4.94 -9.27 -7.59
CA VAL A 99 -3.58 -8.71 -7.73
C VAL A 99 -2.90 -9.22 -9.00
N THR A 100 -3.05 -10.50 -9.33
CA THR A 100 -2.49 -11.08 -10.56
C THR A 100 -3.07 -10.41 -11.81
N GLU A 101 -4.39 -10.17 -11.84
CA GLU A 101 -5.04 -9.50 -12.97
C GLU A 101 -4.56 -8.05 -13.14
N ILE A 102 -4.32 -7.32 -12.05
CA ILE A 102 -3.69 -5.99 -12.09
C ILE A 102 -2.29 -6.07 -12.72
N LEU A 103 -1.46 -7.03 -12.28
CA LEU A 103 -0.11 -7.20 -12.82
C LEU A 103 -0.12 -7.58 -14.31
N LEU A 104 -1.03 -8.45 -14.74
CA LEU A 104 -1.19 -8.82 -16.14
C LEU A 104 -1.65 -7.62 -17.00
N ALA A 105 -2.55 -6.79 -16.49
CA ALA A 105 -2.98 -5.57 -17.15
C ALA A 105 -1.83 -4.55 -17.26
N ALA A 106 -0.98 -4.43 -16.25
CA ALA A 106 0.22 -3.59 -16.31
C ALA A 106 1.21 -4.06 -17.39
N LEU A 107 1.43 -5.37 -17.52
CA LEU A 107 2.25 -5.94 -18.60
C LEU A 107 1.66 -5.65 -19.98
N LYS A 108 0.33 -5.77 -20.12
CA LYS A 108 -0.37 -5.42 -21.36
C LYS A 108 -0.25 -3.93 -21.68
N SER A 109 -0.48 -3.06 -20.69
CA SER A 109 -0.34 -1.61 -20.79
C SER A 109 1.05 -1.21 -21.27
N SER A 110 2.10 -1.81 -20.69
CA SER A 110 3.48 -1.57 -21.11
C SER A 110 3.76 -1.97 -22.55
N ARG A 111 3.17 -3.07 -23.03
CA ARG A 111 3.35 -3.54 -24.42
C ARG A 111 2.63 -2.65 -25.43
N GLU A 112 1.42 -2.21 -25.07
CA GLU A 112 0.52 -1.48 -25.97
C GLU A 112 0.65 0.05 -25.83
N ASN A 113 1.45 0.52 -24.87
CA ASN A 113 1.65 1.93 -24.52
C ASN A 113 0.34 2.71 -24.33
N ARG A 114 -0.59 2.10 -23.59
CA ARG A 114 -1.91 2.69 -23.31
C ARG A 114 -2.44 2.25 -21.95
N THR A 115 -3.40 3.00 -21.43
CA THR A 115 -4.18 2.59 -20.25
C THR A 115 -4.99 1.33 -20.55
N VAL A 116 -5.06 0.43 -19.57
CA VAL A 116 -5.82 -0.81 -19.64
C VAL A 116 -6.73 -0.89 -18.42
N ASP A 117 -8.02 -1.07 -18.66
CA ASP A 117 -9.00 -1.19 -17.58
C ASP A 117 -8.83 -2.51 -16.81
N ILE A 118 -8.95 -2.44 -15.49
CA ILE A 118 -9.00 -3.61 -14.62
C ILE A 118 -10.46 -4.04 -14.49
N THR A 119 -10.77 -5.31 -14.81
CA THR A 119 -12.14 -5.81 -14.79
C THR A 119 -12.49 -6.59 -13.53
N SER A 120 -11.50 -7.07 -12.75
CA SER A 120 -11.78 -7.67 -11.45
C SER A 120 -12.03 -6.63 -10.38
N ARG A 121 -12.83 -7.04 -9.40
CA ARG A 121 -13.10 -6.31 -8.17
C ARG A 121 -13.01 -7.26 -6.99
N LEU A 122 -12.53 -6.78 -5.85
CA LEU A 122 -12.64 -7.49 -4.58
C LEU A 122 -13.94 -7.10 -3.90
N SER A 123 -14.82 -8.08 -3.71
CA SER A 123 -15.92 -7.97 -2.75
C SER A 123 -15.34 -8.29 -1.37
N VAL A 124 -15.05 -7.25 -0.59
CA VAL A 124 -14.74 -7.44 0.83
C VAL A 124 -16.06 -7.70 1.53
N TYR A 125 -16.24 -8.92 2.06
CA TYR A 125 -17.41 -9.34 2.83
C TYR A 125 -17.16 -9.16 4.33
#